data_AF-A0A0G4MCP0-F1
#
_entry.id   AF-A0A0G4MCP0-F1
#
_cell.length_a   1.000
_cell.length_b   1.000
_cell.length_c   1.000
_cell.angle_alpha   90.00
_cell.angle_beta   90.00
_cell.angle_gamma   90.00
#
_symmetry.space_group_name_H-M   'P 1'
#
loop_
_entity.id
_entity.type
_entity.pdbx_description
1 polymer ?
#
loop_
_entity_poly.entity_id
_entity_poly.type
_entity_poly.pdbx_seq_one_letter_code
_entity_poly.pdbx_strand_id
1 'polypeptide(L)'
;MPTNLDRDPQCILKKRHIGNDFVNIIFNDSGHPFRFDTFPSEFNYVNIVITPESRASFIASREAPPADKQQFMPFYKVQLMSKPGFPTISPASETKMVSLKALPGFIRLLALNASVFSLVWANREGGDT
;
A
#
# COMPACT_ATOMS: atom_id res chain seq x y z
N MET A 1 -2.10 9.56 14.94
CA MET A 1 -3.11 9.13 15.94
C MET A 1 -2.40 8.80 17.25
N PRO A 2 -2.90 9.24 18.41
CA PRO A 2 -2.29 8.97 19.71
C PRO A 2 -2.31 7.47 20.04
N THR A 3 -1.38 7.04 20.89
CA THR A 3 -1.28 5.65 21.36
C THR A 3 -1.16 5.68 22.88
N ASN A 4 -2.07 5.00 23.58
CA ASN A 4 -1.97 4.75 25.00
C ASN A 4 -2.32 3.28 25.23
N LEU A 5 -1.32 2.45 25.48
CA LEU A 5 -1.51 0.99 25.59
C LEU A 5 -2.10 0.57 26.94
N ASP A 6 -1.98 1.41 27.97
CA ASP A 6 -2.60 1.14 29.28
C ASP A 6 -4.13 1.26 29.21
N ARG A 7 -4.62 2.19 28.38
CA ARG A 7 -6.06 2.45 28.20
C ARG A 7 -6.67 1.80 26.96
N ASP A 8 -5.88 1.63 25.90
CA ASP A 8 -6.30 1.04 24.62
C ASP A 8 -5.22 0.09 24.09
N PRO A 9 -5.01 -1.07 24.75
CA PRO A 9 -3.96 -2.04 24.37
C PRO A 9 -4.16 -2.59 22.95
N GLN A 10 -5.40 -2.61 22.46
CA GLN A 10 -5.75 -3.09 21.12
C GLN A 10 -5.74 -1.99 20.05
N CYS A 11 -5.47 -0.73 20.42
CA CYS A 11 -5.53 0.41 19.51
C CYS A 11 -6.88 0.52 18.75
N ILE A 12 -7.99 0.22 19.42
CA ILE A 12 -9.35 0.23 18.86
C ILE A 12 -9.66 1.59 18.22
N LEU A 13 -9.20 2.69 18.83
CA LEU A 13 -9.42 4.02 18.28
C LEU A 13 -8.78 4.19 16.90
N LYS A 14 -7.64 3.55 16.64
CA LYS A 14 -7.02 3.53 15.31
C LYS A 14 -7.75 2.57 14.38
N LYS A 15 -8.05 1.36 14.87
CA LYS A 15 -8.71 0.31 14.08
C LYS A 15 -10.09 0.76 13.59
N ARG A 16 -10.82 1.57 14.35
CA ARG A 16 -12.09 2.17 13.93
C ARG A 16 -11.97 3.02 12.66
N HIS A 17 -10.82 3.63 12.39
CA HIS A 17 -10.61 4.39 11.15
C HIS A 17 -10.24 3.43 10.02
N ILE A 18 -9.07 2.81 10.09
CA ILE A 18 -8.56 1.93 9.01
C ILE A 18 -9.45 0.72 8.73
N GLY A 19 -10.26 0.30 9.69
CA GLY A 19 -11.21 -0.80 9.57
C GLY A 19 -12.53 -0.41 8.92
N ASN A 20 -12.83 0.88 8.77
CA ASN A 20 -14.01 1.38 8.06
C ASN A 20 -13.66 2.05 6.72
N ASP A 21 -12.38 2.10 6.37
CA ASP A 21 -11.92 2.63 5.09
C ASP A 21 -11.92 1.53 4.02
N PHE A 22 -12.45 1.84 2.83
CA PHE A 22 -12.42 0.91 1.70
C PHE A 22 -11.03 0.66 1.12
N VAL A 23 -10.17 1.67 1.22
CA VAL A 23 -8.85 1.70 0.62
C VAL A 23 -7.82 2.09 1.67
N ASN A 24 -6.83 1.23 1.90
CA ASN A 24 -5.74 1.46 2.83
C ASN A 24 -4.42 1.58 2.07
N ILE A 25 -3.57 2.52 2.48
CA ILE A 25 -2.19 2.64 2.00
C ILE A 25 -1.26 2.10 3.08
N ILE A 26 -0.48 1.07 2.75
CA ILE A 26 0.40 0.37 3.67
C ILE A 26 1.84 0.65 3.28
N PHE A 27 2.58 1.31 4.16
CA PHE A 27 4.03 1.37 4.05
C PHE A 27 4.63 0.14 4.76
N ASN A 28 5.06 -0.84 3.98
CA ASN A 28 5.59 -2.11 4.47
C ASN A 28 7.12 -2.07 4.51
N ASP A 29 7.66 -1.73 5.69
CA ASP A 29 9.09 -1.78 5.99
C ASP A 29 9.46 -3.01 6.84
N SER A 30 8.61 -4.06 6.83
CA SER A 30 8.79 -5.23 7.69
C SER A 30 9.84 -6.23 7.18
N GLY A 31 10.28 -6.10 5.93
CA GLY A 31 11.11 -7.10 5.25
C GLY A 31 10.37 -8.39 4.87
N HIS A 32 9.06 -8.50 5.17
CA HIS A 32 8.25 -9.67 4.86
C HIS A 32 7.11 -9.34 3.88
N PRO A 33 6.61 -10.33 3.11
CA PRO A 33 5.42 -10.14 2.28
C PRO A 33 4.22 -9.70 3.12
N PHE A 34 3.56 -8.61 2.72
CA PHE A 34 2.32 -8.18 3.35
C PHE A 34 1.20 -9.15 3.00
N ARG A 35 0.39 -9.54 4.00
CA ARG A 35 -0.79 -10.37 3.79
C ARG A 35 -2.04 -9.51 3.81
N PHE A 36 -3.00 -9.80 2.93
CA PHE A 36 -4.25 -9.04 2.85
C PHE A 36 -5.06 -9.08 4.16
N ASP A 37 -4.99 -10.21 4.88
CA ASP A 37 -5.70 -10.46 6.13
C ASP A 37 -5.03 -9.85 7.37
N THR A 38 -3.91 -9.13 7.22
CA THR A 38 -3.20 -8.46 8.34
C THR A 38 -4.12 -7.50 9.11
N PHE A 39 -5.04 -6.83 8.40
CA PHE A 39 -6.06 -5.98 9.00
C PHE A 39 -7.45 -6.48 8.63
N PRO A 40 -8.02 -7.42 9.42
CA PRO A 40 -9.35 -7.95 9.13
C PRO A 40 -10.40 -6.85 9.25
N SER A 41 -11.23 -6.72 8.21
CA SER A 41 -12.37 -5.80 8.12
C SER A 41 -13.24 -6.21 6.93
N GLU A 42 -14.56 -6.05 7.06
CA GLU A 42 -15.52 -6.23 5.97
C GLU A 42 -15.44 -5.11 4.92
N PHE A 43 -15.00 -3.92 5.34
CA PHE A 43 -14.87 -2.75 4.49
C PHE A 43 -13.53 -2.71 3.76
N ASN A 44 -12.50 -3.44 4.20
CA ASN A 44 -11.20 -3.39 3.53
C ASN A 44 -11.25 -4.08 2.15
N TYR A 45 -11.41 -3.29 1.08
CA TYR A 45 -11.48 -3.81 -0.29
C TYR A 45 -10.14 -3.76 -1.00
N VAL A 46 -9.33 -2.72 -0.76
CA VAL A 46 -8.08 -2.49 -1.49
C VAL A 46 -6.98 -2.04 -0.54
N ASN A 47 -5.83 -2.70 -0.63
CA ASN A 47 -4.60 -2.41 0.09
C ASN A 47 -3.52 -2.01 -0.93
N ILE A 48 -3.07 -0.76 -0.90
CA ILE A 48 -1.95 -0.26 -1.70
C ILE A 48 -0.68 -0.43 -0.87
N VAL A 49 0.10 -1.45 -1.17
CA VAL A 49 1.31 -1.82 -0.43
C VAL A 49 2.53 -1.19 -1.08
N ILE A 50 3.25 -0.37 -0.31
CA ILE A 50 4.49 0.29 -0.68
C ILE A 50 5.61 -0.42 0.08
N THR A 51 6.54 -1.06 -0.63
CA THR A 51 7.70 -1.71 -0.03
C THR A 51 8.97 -1.00 -0.52
N PRO A 52 9.85 -0.53 0.38
CA PRO A 52 11.16 -0.01 -0.01
C PRO A 52 11.95 -1.09 -0.76
N GLU A 53 12.51 -0.75 -1.92
CA GLU A 53 13.37 -1.65 -2.69
C GLU A 53 14.65 -0.91 -3.08
N SER A 54 15.80 -1.49 -2.78
CA SER A 54 17.06 -0.96 -3.29
C SER A 54 17.22 -1.39 -4.75
N ARG A 55 17.30 -0.44 -5.69
CA ARG A 55 17.95 -0.73 -6.98
C ARG A 55 19.46 -0.78 -6.74
N ALA A 56 19.93 -1.83 -6.08
CA ALA A 56 21.28 -2.29 -6.32
C ALA A 56 21.30 -2.89 -7.73
N SER A 57 21.37 -2.06 -8.76
CA SER A 57 21.92 -2.55 -10.01
C SER A 57 23.31 -3.05 -9.66
N PHE A 58 23.51 -4.36 -9.67
CA PHE A 58 24.78 -5.05 -9.38
C PHE A 58 25.98 -4.42 -10.11
N ILE A 59 25.73 -3.71 -11.22
CA ILE A 59 26.70 -2.96 -12.01
C ILE A 59 27.03 -1.59 -11.37
N ALA A 60 26.04 -0.84 -10.90
CA ALA A 60 26.23 0.52 -10.36
C ALA A 60 26.98 0.54 -9.02
N SER A 61 26.89 -0.53 -8.23
CA SER A 61 27.62 -0.64 -6.96
C SER A 61 29.11 -0.93 -7.13
N ARG A 62 29.56 -1.37 -8.31
CA ARG A 62 30.99 -1.59 -8.62
C ARG A 62 31.70 -0.38 -9.21
N GLU A 63 30.96 0.53 -9.84
CA GLU A 63 31.53 1.70 -10.54
C GLU A 63 31.39 3.02 -9.76
N ALA A 64 30.57 3.06 -8.69
CA ALA A 64 30.38 4.28 -7.91
C ALA A 64 31.56 4.56 -6.97
N PRO A 65 32.19 5.75 -7.04
CA PRO A 65 33.21 6.15 -6.07
C PRO A 65 32.61 6.22 -4.65
N PRO A 66 33.43 6.02 -3.59
CA PRO A 66 32.96 5.92 -2.21
C PRO A 66 32.21 7.16 -1.68
N ALA A 67 32.28 8.30 -2.38
CA ALA A 67 31.59 9.53 -2.06
C ALA A 67 30.10 9.59 -2.51
N ASP A 68 29.68 8.76 -3.46
CA ASP A 68 28.33 8.81 -4.07
C ASP A 68 27.33 7.81 -3.46
N LYS A 69 27.65 7.21 -2.31
CA LYS A 69 26.71 6.34 -1.58
C LYS A 69 25.44 7.09 -1.14
N GLN A 70 25.47 8.42 -1.13
CA GLN A 70 24.35 9.29 -0.75
C GLN A 70 23.32 9.49 -1.89
N GLN A 71 23.65 9.15 -3.15
CA GLN A 71 22.80 9.47 -4.32
C GLN A 71 22.01 8.27 -4.87
N PHE A 72 21.77 7.24 -4.06
CA PHE A 72 20.76 6.24 -4.39
C PHE A 72 19.38 6.82 -4.11
N MET A 73 18.71 7.37 -5.14
CA MET A 73 17.30 7.70 -5.00
C MET A 73 16.51 6.43 -4.68
N PRO A 74 15.81 6.35 -3.53
CA PRO A 74 15.13 5.13 -3.17
C PRO A 74 13.99 4.85 -4.16
N PHE A 75 13.91 3.60 -4.59
CA PHE A 75 12.79 3.07 -5.35
C PHE A 75 11.87 2.32 -4.41
N TYR A 76 10.60 2.25 -4.78
CA TYR A 76 9.57 1.57 -4.02
C TYR A 76 8.81 0.66 -4.96
N LYS A 77 8.62 -0.58 -4.51
CA LYS A 77 7.69 -1.51 -5.11
C LYS A 77 6.29 -1.17 -4.61
N VAL A 78 5.40 -0.86 -5.55
CA VAL A 78 3.99 -0.60 -5.29
C VAL A 78 3.19 -1.79 -5.79
N GLN A 79 2.45 -2.42 -4.90
CA GLN A 79 1.59 -3.57 -5.19
C GLN A 79 0.16 -3.26 -4.73
N LEU A 80 -0.81 -3.52 -5.59
CA LEU A 80 -2.22 -3.44 -5.26
C LEU A 80 -2.73 -4.83 -4.85
N MET A 81 -3.29 -4.94 -3.66
CA MET A 81 -3.95 -6.17 -3.19
C MET A 81 -5.43 -5.88 -2.98
N SER A 82 -6.32 -6.63 -3.62
CA SER A 82 -7.76 -6.42 -3.53
C SER A 82 -8.49 -7.63 -2.95
N LYS A 83 -9.68 -7.40 -2.34
CA LYS A 83 -10.58 -8.46 -1.87
C LYS A 83 -10.92 -9.40 -3.05
N PRO A 84 -11.04 -10.72 -2.82
CA PRO A 84 -11.54 -11.64 -3.84
C PRO A 84 -12.88 -11.16 -4.43
N GLY A 85 -13.03 -11.25 -5.74
CA GLY A 85 -14.21 -10.77 -6.46
C GLY A 85 -14.20 -9.29 -6.82
N PHE A 86 -13.39 -8.47 -6.14
CA PHE A 86 -13.26 -7.04 -6.45
C PHE A 86 -12.71 -6.83 -7.87
N PRO A 87 -13.24 -5.86 -8.66
CA PRO A 87 -12.83 -5.65 -10.03
C PRO A 87 -11.35 -5.31 -10.12
N THR A 88 -10.66 -5.85 -11.12
CA THR A 88 -9.27 -5.50 -11.40
C THR A 88 -9.20 -4.03 -11.79
N ILE A 89 -8.55 -3.22 -10.94
CA ILE A 89 -8.21 -1.84 -11.26
C ILE A 89 -7.08 -1.88 -12.30
N SER A 90 -7.45 -1.76 -13.58
CA SER A 90 -6.55 -1.78 -14.74
C SER A 90 -5.38 -0.77 -14.59
N PRO A 91 -4.36 -0.85 -15.44
CA PRO A 91 -2.91 -1.11 -15.19
C PRO A 91 -2.29 -0.97 -13.77
N ALA A 92 -3.05 -0.77 -12.70
CA ALA A 92 -2.53 -0.68 -11.34
C ALA A 92 -2.53 -2.03 -10.58
N SER A 93 -3.17 -3.05 -11.15
CA SER A 93 -3.09 -4.43 -10.68
C SER A 93 -1.67 -5.00 -10.78
N GLU A 94 -0.89 -4.53 -11.75
CA GLU A 94 0.51 -4.94 -11.91
C GLU A 94 1.41 -4.24 -10.91
N THR A 95 2.34 -4.99 -10.34
CA THR A 95 3.35 -4.45 -9.43
C THR A 95 4.26 -3.48 -10.17
N LYS A 96 4.43 -2.26 -9.64
CA LYS A 96 5.25 -1.21 -10.28
C LYS A 96 6.41 -0.77 -9.41
N MET A 97 7.54 -0.52 -10.04
CA MET A 97 8.68 0.15 -9.43
C MET A 97 8.56 1.66 -9.64
N VAL A 98 8.54 2.42 -8.55
CA VAL A 98 8.32 3.87 -8.56
C VAL A 98 9.43 4.57 -7.79
N SER A 99 9.98 5.66 -8.32
CA SER A 99 10.97 6.47 -7.62
C SER A 99 10.32 7.28 -6.50
N LEU A 100 11.07 7.63 -5.46
CA LEU A 100 10.60 8.51 -4.37
C LEU A 100 9.92 9.79 -4.88
N LYS A 101 10.47 10.41 -5.94
CA LYS A 101 9.94 11.65 -6.52
C LYS A 101 8.54 11.47 -7.11
N ALA A 102 8.26 10.34 -7.75
CA ALA A 102 6.97 10.05 -8.38
C ALA A 102 5.96 9.40 -7.42
N LEU A 103 6.43 8.83 -6.31
CA LEU A 103 5.64 7.99 -5.41
C LEU A 103 4.38 8.68 -4.87
N PRO A 104 4.42 9.90 -4.27
CA PRO A 104 3.21 10.49 -3.68
C PRO A 104 2.12 10.78 -4.72
N GLY A 105 2.50 11.24 -5.91
CA GLY A 105 1.56 11.52 -7.00
C GLY A 105 0.93 10.24 -7.54
N PHE A 106 1.74 9.20 -7.74
CA PHE A 106 1.28 7.90 -8.21
C PHE A 106 0.32 7.23 -7.21
N ILE A 107 0.69 7.19 -5.93
CA ILE A 107 -0.12 6.57 -4.88
C ILE A 107 -1.45 7.31 -4.69
N ARG A 108 -1.45 8.65 -4.77
CA ARG A 108 -2.68 9.44 -4.66
C ARG A 108 -3.65 9.15 -5.81
N LEU A 109 -3.15 9.08 -7.04
CA LEU A 109 -3.96 8.74 -8.21
C LEU A 109 -4.57 7.34 -8.06
N LEU A 110 -3.76 6.39 -7.61
CA LEU A 110 -4.20 5.01 -7.39
C LEU A 110 -5.26 4.91 -6.29
N ALA A 111 -5.05 5.58 -5.16
CA ALA A 111 -6.00 5.61 -4.05
C ALA A 111 -7.33 6.27 -4.44
N LEU A 112 -7.29 7.35 -5.22
CA LEU A 112 -8.50 8.02 -5.70
C LEU A 112 -9.31 7.10 -6.63
N ASN A 113 -8.65 6.49 -7.61
CA ASN A 113 -9.30 5.55 -8.52
C ASN A 113 -9.90 4.37 -7.74
N ALA A 114 -9.13 3.77 -6.84
CA ALA A 114 -9.60 2.67 -5.99
C ALA A 114 -10.80 3.06 -5.13
N SER A 115 -10.80 4.27 -4.57
CA SER A 115 -11.93 4.75 -3.75
C SER A 115 -13.22 4.87 -4.57
N VAL A 116 -13.14 5.38 -5.80
CA VAL A 116 -14.28 5.46 -6.73
C VAL A 116 -14.80 4.05 -7.07
N PHE A 117 -13.92 3.11 -7.39
CA PHE A 117 -14.32 1.72 -7.64
C PHE A 117 -14.97 1.06 -6.42
N SER A 118 -14.41 1.31 -5.23
CA SER A 118 -14.93 0.78 -3.97
C SER A 118 -16.32 1.30 -3.63
N LEU A 119 -16.61 2.57 -3.92
CA LEU A 119 -17.95 3.14 -3.74
C LEU A 119 -18.98 2.47 -4.64
N VAL A 120 -18.64 2.20 -5.90
CA VAL A 120 -19.53 1.48 -6.82
C VAL A 120 -19.71 0.04 -6.36
N TRP A 121 -18.62 -0.60 -5.91
CA TRP A 121 -18.64 -1.98 -5.42
C TRP A 121 -19.53 -2.15 -4.19
N ALA A 122 -19.43 -1.24 -3.22
CA ALA A 122 -20.22 -1.27 -1.98
C ALA A 122 -21.73 -1.13 -2.22
N ASN A 123 -22.13 -0.44 -3.30
CA ASN A 123 -23.53 -0.18 -3.62
C ASN A 123 -24.13 -1.14 -4.64
N ARG A 124 -23.36 -2.14 -5.14
CA ARG A 124 -23.92 -3.14 -6.05
C ARG A 124 -24.92 -4.01 -5.27
N GLU A 125 -26.14 -4.19 -5.77
CA GLU A 125 -27.06 -5.20 -5.26
C GLU A 125 -26.41 -6.59 -5.46
N GLY A 126 -26.03 -7.26 -4.37
CA GLY A 126 -25.44 -8.61 -4.40
C GLY A 126 -23.92 -8.68 -4.12
N GLY A 127 -23.44 -8.03 -3.05
CA GLY A 127 -22.03 -8.04 -2.64
C GLY A 127 -21.56 -9.31 -1.93
N ASP A 128 -22.46 -10.08 -1.31
CA ASP A 128 -22.14 -11.32 -0.62
C ASP A 128 -23.21 -12.40 -0.95
N THR A 129 -22.85 -13.33 -1.83
CA THR A 129 -23.41 -14.69 -1.88
C THR A 129 -22.25 -15.66 -1.91
#